data_AF-A0A821JYR2-F1
#
_entry.id   AF-A0A821JYR2-F1
#
_cell.length_a   1.000
_cell.length_b   1.000
_cell.length_c   1.000
_cell.angle_alpha   90.00
_cell.angle_beta   90.00
_cell.angle_gamma   90.00
#
_symmetry.space_group_name_H-M   'P 1'
#
loop_
_entity.id
_entity.type
_entity.pdbx_description
1 polymer ?
#
loop_
_entity_poly.entity_id
_entity_poly.type
_entity_poly.pdbx_seq_one_letter_code
_entity_poly.pdbx_strand_id
1 'polypeptide(L)'
;MENMTKEISELLQQIRHVENEHNQLVDEYFKMKDNMKQALTDLNNDPSSNNLNMYNYYVTTCETIMKNIRLKRLSLTNLICTLHEHGIYLDDENESDNDINSSTDEGIDEHSLSFIDHSSKLSSLNNSEDNNNNDGIFDDNLL
;
A
#
# COMPACT_ATOMS: atom_id res chain seq x y z
N MET A 1 -26.65 27.12 -11.12
CA MET A 1 -27.02 25.99 -10.26
C MET A 1 -26.94 24.66 -11.03
N GLU A 2 -27.51 24.55 -12.24
CA GLU A 2 -27.41 23.33 -13.08
C GLU A 2 -25.98 22.83 -13.37
N ASN A 3 -25.03 23.73 -13.66
CA ASN A 3 -23.64 23.32 -13.92
C ASN A 3 -22.98 22.66 -12.70
N MET A 4 -23.28 23.15 -11.50
CA MET A 4 -22.71 22.61 -10.25
C MET A 4 -23.26 21.20 -9.97
N THR A 5 -24.56 20.99 -10.17
CA THR A 5 -25.18 19.66 -10.02
C THR A 5 -24.62 18.65 -11.02
N LYS A 6 -24.35 19.09 -12.25
CA LYS A 6 -23.74 18.23 -13.28
C LYS A 6 -22.31 17.83 -12.92
N GLU A 7 -21.49 18.78 -12.50
CA GLU A 7 -20.10 18.55 -12.09
C GLU A 7 -19.99 17.58 -10.91
N ILE A 8 -20.83 17.76 -9.89
CA ILE A 8 -20.94 16.83 -8.76
C ILE A 8 -21.32 15.42 -9.23
N SER A 9 -22.29 15.30 -10.14
CA SER A 9 -22.72 13.99 -10.67
C SER A 9 -21.59 13.30 -11.44
N GLU A 10 -20.79 14.06 -12.20
CA GLU A 10 -19.63 13.54 -12.94
C GLU A 10 -18.52 13.09 -11.97
N LEU A 11 -18.24 13.85 -10.90
CA LEU A 11 -17.30 13.47 -9.86
C LEU A 11 -17.72 12.18 -9.14
N LEU A 12 -18.98 12.04 -8.76
CA LEU A 12 -19.50 10.82 -8.13
C LEU A 12 -19.43 9.60 -9.06
N GLN A 13 -19.63 9.78 -10.36
CA GLN A 13 -19.44 8.70 -11.34
C GLN A 13 -17.97 8.30 -11.45
N GLN A 14 -17.05 9.27 -11.45
CA GLN A 14 -15.61 9.00 -11.48
C GLN A 14 -15.15 8.26 -10.22
N ILE A 15 -15.63 8.66 -9.03
CA ILE A 15 -15.32 7.96 -7.78
C ILE A 15 -15.72 6.50 -7.86
N ARG A 16 -16.99 6.21 -8.20
CA ARG A 16 -17.47 4.82 -8.33
C ARG A 16 -16.66 4.01 -9.35
N HIS A 17 -16.24 4.63 -10.44
CA HIS A 17 -15.42 3.97 -11.44
C HIS A 17 -14.04 3.60 -10.88
N VAL A 18 -13.35 4.55 -10.24
CA VAL A 18 -12.02 4.32 -9.66
C VAL A 18 -12.09 3.36 -8.47
N GLU A 19 -13.15 3.38 -7.66
CA GLU A 19 -13.40 2.39 -6.60
C GLU A 19 -13.53 0.98 -7.15
N ASN A 20 -14.28 0.80 -8.24
CA ASN A 20 -14.42 -0.49 -8.88
C ASN A 20 -13.07 -1.00 -9.44
N GLU A 21 -12.29 -0.14 -10.08
CA GLU A 21 -10.94 -0.51 -10.54
C GLU A 21 -10.00 -0.85 -9.36
N HIS A 22 -10.10 -0.11 -8.25
CA HIS A 22 -9.34 -0.39 -7.03
C HIS A 22 -9.68 -1.78 -6.49
N ASN A 23 -10.96 -2.10 -6.36
CA ASN A 23 -11.42 -3.41 -5.85
C ASN A 23 -10.99 -4.56 -6.77
N GLN A 24 -11.06 -4.38 -8.09
CA GLN A 24 -10.57 -5.36 -9.05
C GLN A 24 -9.06 -5.62 -8.89
N LEU A 25 -8.25 -4.57 -8.68
CA LEU A 25 -6.82 -4.72 -8.43
C LEU A 25 -6.53 -5.42 -7.09
N VAL A 26 -7.34 -5.16 -6.05
CA VAL A 26 -7.21 -5.84 -4.76
C VAL A 26 -7.50 -7.34 -4.92
N ASP A 27 -8.56 -7.70 -5.64
CA ASP A 27 -8.87 -9.11 -5.93
C ASP A 27 -7.76 -9.80 -6.75
N GLU A 28 -7.20 -9.10 -7.73
CA GLU A 28 -6.09 -9.58 -8.54
C GLU A 28 -4.83 -9.79 -7.69
N TYR A 29 -4.54 -8.85 -6.78
CA TYR A 29 -3.42 -8.96 -5.85
C TYR A 29 -3.51 -10.22 -5.00
N PHE A 30 -4.69 -10.52 -4.43
CA PHE A 30 -4.84 -11.72 -3.59
C PHE A 30 -4.66 -13.02 -4.39
N LYS A 31 -5.21 -13.09 -5.61
CA LYS A 31 -4.97 -14.24 -6.51
C LYS A 31 -3.48 -14.41 -6.82
N MET A 32 -2.79 -13.31 -7.12
CA MET A 32 -1.37 -13.33 -7.44
C MET A 32 -0.51 -13.69 -6.23
N LYS A 33 -0.88 -13.22 -5.06
CA LYS A 33 -0.23 -13.54 -3.78
C LYS A 33 -0.31 -15.04 -3.48
N ASP A 34 -1.45 -15.68 -3.77
CA ASP A 34 -1.57 -17.12 -3.58
C ASP A 34 -0.74 -17.92 -4.58
N ASN A 35 -0.68 -17.50 -5.85
CA ASN A 35 0.25 -18.07 -6.83
C ASN A 35 1.72 -17.91 -6.41
N MET A 36 2.09 -16.75 -5.85
CA MET A 36 3.42 -16.48 -5.32
C MET A 36 3.78 -17.44 -4.17
N LYS A 37 2.85 -17.70 -3.24
CA LYS A 37 3.05 -18.67 -2.15
C LYS A 37 3.23 -20.09 -2.70
N GLN A 38 2.47 -20.48 -3.72
CA GLN A 38 2.63 -21.79 -4.35
C GLN A 38 4.00 -21.89 -5.03
N ALA A 39 4.40 -20.88 -5.81
CA ALA A 39 5.72 -20.86 -6.45
C ALA A 39 6.88 -20.89 -5.44
N LEU A 40 6.73 -20.24 -4.28
CA LEU A 40 7.70 -20.34 -3.18
C LEU A 40 7.78 -21.77 -2.62
N THR A 41 6.63 -22.44 -2.48
CA THR A 41 6.58 -23.83 -2.04
C THR A 41 7.27 -24.75 -3.04
N ASP A 42 7.02 -24.56 -4.33
CA ASP A 42 7.65 -25.32 -5.41
C ASP A 42 9.17 -25.08 -5.44
N LEU A 43 9.62 -23.83 -5.26
CA LEU A 43 11.04 -23.48 -5.16
C LEU A 43 11.72 -24.11 -3.94
N ASN A 44 11.04 -24.19 -2.80
CA ASN A 44 11.58 -24.83 -1.60
C ASN A 44 11.70 -26.35 -1.77
N ASN A 45 10.78 -26.97 -2.52
CA ASN A 45 10.80 -28.40 -2.81
C ASN A 45 11.83 -28.75 -3.91
N ASP A 46 12.00 -27.88 -4.91
CA ASP A 46 12.96 -27.99 -6.00
C ASP A 46 13.60 -26.62 -6.30
N PRO A 47 14.84 -26.35 -5.84
CA PRO A 47 15.52 -25.06 -6.01
C PRO A 47 16.09 -24.89 -7.42
N SER A 48 15.28 -25.15 -8.45
CA SER A 48 15.66 -25.00 -9.84
C SER A 48 15.55 -23.54 -10.30
N SER A 49 16.38 -23.18 -11.29
CA SER A 49 16.33 -21.85 -11.92
C SER A 49 14.93 -21.51 -12.45
N ASN A 50 14.19 -22.51 -12.93
CA ASN A 50 12.83 -22.32 -13.40
C ASN A 50 11.87 -21.89 -12.29
N ASN A 51 11.91 -22.58 -11.14
CA ASN A 51 11.06 -22.24 -10.00
C ASN A 51 11.43 -20.87 -9.40
N LEU A 52 12.72 -20.52 -9.42
CA LEU A 52 13.19 -19.21 -8.98
C LEU A 52 12.66 -18.09 -9.89
N ASN A 53 12.72 -18.30 -11.20
CA ASN A 53 12.19 -17.34 -12.17
C ASN A 53 10.67 -17.15 -12.03
N MET A 54 9.92 -18.24 -11.81
CA MET A 54 8.47 -18.17 -11.57
C MET A 54 8.14 -17.43 -10.27
N TYR A 55 8.84 -17.72 -9.17
CA TYR A 55 8.66 -16.98 -7.92
C TYR A 55 8.93 -15.48 -8.12
N ASN A 56 10.06 -15.12 -8.75
CA ASN A 56 10.42 -13.73 -9.01
C ASN A 56 9.42 -13.02 -9.93
N TYR A 57 8.85 -13.73 -10.91
CA TYR A 57 7.75 -13.20 -11.74
C TYR A 57 6.55 -12.83 -10.88
N TYR A 58 6.11 -13.72 -9.98
CA TYR A 58 4.97 -13.46 -9.11
C TYR A 58 5.22 -12.34 -8.09
N VAL A 59 6.44 -12.25 -7.54
CA VAL A 59 6.87 -11.14 -6.67
C VAL A 59 6.74 -9.82 -7.41
N THR A 60 7.36 -9.70 -8.58
CA THR A 60 7.35 -8.47 -9.39
C THR A 60 5.93 -8.07 -9.81
N THR A 61 5.09 -9.06 -10.12
CA THR A 61 3.70 -8.84 -10.48
C THR A 61 2.90 -8.32 -9.28
N CYS A 62 3.06 -8.91 -8.09
CA CYS A 62 2.43 -8.44 -6.87
C CYS A 62 2.85 -7.00 -6.52
N GLU A 63 4.13 -6.66 -6.66
CA GLU A 63 4.63 -5.29 -6.43
C GLU A 63 4.00 -4.29 -7.40
N THR A 64 3.87 -4.66 -8.66
CA THR A 64 3.23 -3.83 -9.70
C THR A 64 1.76 -3.59 -9.38
N ILE A 65 1.01 -4.64 -9.01
CA ILE A 65 -0.40 -4.51 -8.62
C ILE A 65 -0.53 -3.62 -7.37
N MET A 66 0.30 -3.81 -6.34
CA MET A 66 0.29 -2.97 -5.14
C MET A 66 0.57 -1.49 -5.45
N LYS A 67 1.49 -1.21 -6.38
CA LYS A 67 1.73 0.15 -6.86
C LYS A 67 0.47 0.76 -7.48
N ASN A 68 -0.23 0.00 -8.32
CA ASN A 68 -1.46 0.46 -8.96
C ASN A 68 -2.59 0.68 -7.94
N ILE A 69 -2.74 -0.22 -6.95
CA ILE A 69 -3.68 -0.04 -5.83
C ILE A 69 -3.41 1.29 -5.11
N ARG A 70 -2.15 1.60 -4.80
CA ARG A 70 -1.75 2.86 -4.16
C ARG A 70 -2.10 4.08 -5.02
N LEU A 71 -1.87 4.01 -6.33
CA LEU A 71 -2.22 5.08 -7.26
C LEU A 71 -3.73 5.30 -7.35
N LYS A 72 -4.53 4.23 -7.39
CA LYS A 72 -5.99 4.34 -7.38
C LYS A 72 -6.50 4.92 -6.06
N ARG A 73 -5.92 4.52 -4.92
CA ARG A 73 -6.24 5.13 -3.61
C ARG A 73 -5.97 6.63 -3.60
N LEU A 74 -4.81 7.06 -4.12
CA LEU A 74 -4.49 8.48 -4.25
C LEU A 74 -5.48 9.22 -5.17
N SER A 75 -5.86 8.60 -6.29
CA SER A 75 -6.87 9.16 -7.19
C SER A 75 -8.23 9.32 -6.50
N LEU A 76 -8.66 8.36 -5.69
CA LEU A 76 -9.89 8.45 -4.89
C LEU A 76 -9.81 9.59 -3.89
N THR A 77 -8.71 9.69 -3.14
CA THR A 77 -8.50 10.80 -2.20
C THR A 77 -8.61 12.15 -2.89
N ASN A 78 -7.99 12.33 -4.05
CA ASN A 78 -8.08 13.58 -4.81
C ASN A 78 -9.51 13.90 -5.25
N LEU A 79 -10.25 12.90 -5.77
CA LEU A 79 -11.63 13.08 -6.20
C LEU A 79 -12.56 13.43 -5.02
N ILE A 80 -12.36 12.80 -3.86
CA ILE A 80 -13.10 13.09 -2.63
C ILE A 80 -12.78 14.51 -2.13
N CYS A 81 -11.51 14.93 -2.15
CA CYS A 81 -11.14 16.31 -1.82
C CYS A 81 -11.83 17.32 -2.75
N THR A 82 -11.91 17.04 -4.06
CA THR A 82 -12.65 17.90 -4.99
C THR A 82 -14.15 17.94 -4.68
N LEU A 83 -14.77 16.83 -4.26
CA LEU A 83 -16.16 16.86 -3.77
C LEU A 83 -16.31 17.70 -2.50
N HIS A 84 -15.36 17.62 -1.58
CA HIS A 84 -15.35 18.42 -0.35
C HIS A 84 -15.24 19.92 -0.66
N GLU A 85 -14.46 20.31 -1.69
CA GLU A 85 -14.39 21.69 -2.19
C GLU A 85 -15.74 22.19 -2.74
N HIS A 86 -16.59 21.28 -3.21
CA HIS A 86 -17.98 21.57 -3.62
C HIS A 86 -18.97 21.58 -2.43
N GLY A 87 -18.49 21.41 -1.20
CA GLY A 87 -19.30 21.37 0.02
C GLY A 87 -20.05 20.06 0.23
N ILE A 88 -19.68 18.99 -0.49
CA ILE A 88 -20.22 17.65 -0.28
C ILE A 88 -19.22 16.87 0.55
N TYR A 89 -19.66 16.48 1.74
CA TYR A 89 -18.89 15.58 2.61
C TYR A 89 -19.53 14.21 2.52
N LEU A 90 -18.71 13.19 2.24
CA LEU A 90 -19.13 11.81 2.36
C LEU A 90 -18.96 11.47 3.85
N ASP A 91 -20.06 11.38 4.59
CA ASP A 91 -20.02 11.06 6.03
C ASP A 91 -19.45 9.64 6.23
N ASP A 92 -18.49 9.52 7.16
CA ASP A 92 -17.93 8.25 7.64
C ASP A 92 -18.88 7.53 8.64
N GLU A 93 -20.17 7.89 8.70
CA GLU A 93 -21.07 7.42 9.74
C GLU A 93 -21.56 5.98 9.51
N ASN A 94 -20.79 5.05 10.08
CA ASN A 94 -21.29 3.85 10.76
C ASN A 94 -20.40 3.48 11.97
N GLU A 95 -19.92 4.47 12.73
CA GLU A 95 -19.67 4.30 14.17
C GLU A 95 -20.86 4.92 14.91
N SER A 96 -21.96 4.17 15.01
CA SER A 96 -22.95 4.50 16.02
C SER A 96 -22.36 4.11 17.38
N ASP A 97 -21.92 5.12 18.13
CA ASP A 97 -21.71 5.05 19.57
C ASP A 97 -23.01 4.56 20.24
N ASN A 98 -23.17 3.24 20.35
CA ASN A 98 -24.13 2.64 21.27
C ASN A 98 -23.35 2.15 22.49
N ASP A 99 -22.95 3.12 23.31
CA ASP A 99 -22.63 2.91 24.72
C ASP A 99 -23.88 2.43 25.45
N ILE A 100 -24.06 1.10 25.52
CA ILE A 100 -24.90 0.46 26.54
C ILE A 100 -24.11 -0.69 27.15
N ASN A 101 -23.58 -0.44 28.35
CA ASN A 101 -23.08 -1.39 29.34
C ASN A 101 -23.48 -2.86 29.15
N SER A 102 -22.49 -3.73 28.94
CA SER A 102 -22.56 -5.14 29.35
C SER A 102 -21.19 -5.59 29.84
N SER A 103 -21.05 -5.62 31.16
CA SER A 103 -19.90 -6.17 31.89
C SER A 103 -19.73 -7.67 31.62
N THR A 104 -18.60 -8.04 31.02
CA THR A 104 -17.85 -9.32 31.12
C THR A 104 -16.62 -9.11 30.22
N ASP A 105 -15.49 -8.69 30.77
CA ASP A 105 -14.40 -9.56 31.28
C ASP A 105 -14.03 -10.70 30.31
N GLU A 106 -12.72 -10.76 30.02
CA GLU A 106 -11.97 -11.70 29.15
C GLU A 106 -11.79 -11.35 27.65
N GLY A 107 -10.55 -10.95 27.31
CA GLY A 107 -9.97 -11.15 25.97
C GLY A 107 -9.41 -9.89 25.31
N ILE A 108 -8.19 -9.48 25.67
CA ILE A 108 -7.42 -8.52 24.86
C ILE A 108 -7.00 -9.26 23.58
N ASP A 109 -7.65 -8.97 22.46
CA ASP A 109 -7.23 -9.43 21.13
C ASP A 109 -6.11 -8.52 20.61
N GLU A 110 -4.92 -9.08 20.46
CA GLU A 110 -3.70 -8.44 19.97
C GLU A 110 -3.75 -8.19 18.46
N HIS A 111 -4.70 -7.42 17.93
CA HIS A 111 -4.66 -7.00 16.51
C HIS A 111 -5.15 -5.58 16.25
N SER A 112 -4.96 -4.65 17.20
CA SER A 112 -4.96 -3.21 16.88
C SER A 112 -3.68 -2.85 16.10
N LEU A 113 -3.66 -3.12 14.79
CA LEU A 113 -2.65 -2.58 13.89
C LEU A 113 -2.92 -1.08 13.69
N SER A 114 -2.45 -0.26 14.63
CA SER A 114 -2.29 1.18 14.42
C SER A 114 -1.09 1.40 13.50
N PHE A 115 -1.31 1.76 12.24
CA PHE A 115 -0.24 2.27 11.39
C PHE A 115 0.02 3.73 11.74
N ILE A 116 1.00 3.96 12.62
CA ILE A 116 1.53 5.30 12.86
C ILE A 116 2.36 5.70 11.63
N ASP A 117 1.94 6.76 10.96
CA ASP A 117 2.70 7.46 9.93
C ASP A 117 3.81 8.28 10.60
N HIS A 118 5.06 7.87 10.44
CA HIS A 118 6.24 8.65 10.82
C HIS A 118 7.00 9.09 9.57
N SER A 119 6.34 9.85 8.70
CA SER A 119 7.06 10.70 7.75
C SER A 119 7.41 12.04 8.41
N SER A 120 8.57 12.11 9.07
CA SER A 120 9.34 13.37 9.18
C SER A 120 10.73 13.18 9.81
N LYS A 121 11.75 13.25 8.93
CA LYS A 121 13.03 13.99 9.04
C LYS A 121 14.20 13.20 8.46
N LEU A 122 14.26 13.19 7.13
CA LEU A 122 15.55 13.26 6.43
C LEU A 122 16.09 14.69 6.65
N SER A 123 17.01 14.86 7.60
CA SER A 123 17.95 15.98 7.59
C SER A 123 19.18 15.60 8.43
N SER A 124 20.35 15.77 7.84
CA SER A 124 21.65 15.90 8.53
C SER A 124 22.35 14.60 8.91
N LEU A 125 22.98 13.96 7.92
CA LEU A 125 24.23 13.22 8.14
C LEU A 125 25.15 13.48 6.94
N ASN A 126 25.85 14.61 6.98
CA ASN A 126 27.09 14.78 6.23
C ASN A 126 28.07 15.65 7.03
N ASN A 127 29.28 15.12 7.19
CA ASN A 127 30.52 15.66 7.79
C ASN A 127 30.51 15.81 9.33
N SER A 128 31.53 15.38 10.09
CA SER A 128 32.98 15.26 9.84
C SER A 128 33.59 14.24 10.82
N GLU A 129 34.47 13.36 10.32
CA GLU A 129 35.90 13.22 10.69
C GLU A 129 36.17 12.76 12.14
N ASP A 130 36.65 11.51 12.32
CA ASP A 130 38.09 11.28 12.59
C ASP A 130 38.43 9.79 12.79
N ASN A 131 39.40 9.33 12.00
CA ASN A 131 40.49 8.40 12.31
C ASN A 131 40.23 7.10 13.12
N ASN A 132 40.42 5.96 12.46
CA ASN A 132 41.66 5.18 12.64
C ASN A 132 41.73 3.94 11.73
N ASN A 133 42.68 3.98 10.79
CA ASN A 133 43.61 2.93 10.37
C ASN A 133 43.18 1.45 10.49
N ASN A 134 43.04 0.75 9.36
CA ASN A 134 43.97 -0.33 9.02
C ASN A 134 43.83 -0.79 7.55
N ASP A 135 44.89 -0.53 6.77
CA ASP A 135 45.53 -1.35 5.75
C ASP A 135 44.73 -2.38 4.94
N GLY A 136 44.69 -2.17 3.62
CA GLY A 136 44.24 -3.17 2.66
C GLY A 136 44.26 -2.71 1.20
N ILE A 137 45.40 -2.22 0.73
CA ILE A 137 45.72 -1.97 -0.68
C ILE A 137 45.45 -3.24 -1.50
N PHE A 138 44.65 -3.13 -2.56
CA PHE A 138 44.96 -3.72 -3.87
C PHE A 138 44.36 -2.83 -4.96
N ASP A 139 45.26 -2.06 -5.56
CA ASP A 139 45.11 -1.46 -6.87
C ASP A 139 45.00 -2.52 -7.97
N ASP A 140 44.55 -2.02 -9.13
CA ASP A 140 44.80 -2.51 -10.49
C ASP A 140 43.82 -3.51 -11.13
N ASN A 141 42.98 -2.92 -11.99
CA ASN A 141 42.85 -3.24 -13.41
C ASN A 141 42.86 -4.73 -13.81
N LEU A 142 41.75 -5.21 -14.37
CA LEU A 142 41.78 -6.16 -15.49
C LEU A 142 40.48 -6.09 -16.31
N LEU A 143 40.62 -5.45 -17.48
CA LEU A 143 40.09 -5.75 -18.82
C LEU A 143 38.65 -6.29 -18.95
#